data_AF-A0A932QCG8-F1
#
_entry.id   AF-A0A932QCG8-F1
#
_cell.length_a   1.000
_cell.length_b   1.000
_cell.length_c   1.000
_cell.angle_alpha   90.00
_cell.angle_beta   90.00
_cell.angle_gamma   90.00
#
_symmetry.space_group_name_H-M   'P 1'
#
loop_
_entity.id
_entity.type
_entity.pdbx_description
1 polymer ?
#
loop_
_entity_poly.entity_id
_entity_poly.type
_entity_poly.pdbx_seq_one_letter_code
_entity_poly.pdbx_strand_id
1 'polypeptide(L)'
;RPDFSDSLEIMQSLGALVFAVLSIVVPKLMWRNKGREFRDAPGGEPPALNVLIGVYYVPWIIRMAFLNSVTIFGFVISITKHSPARIIPFFVASMIGYLFNFPSEDRIKTSVMNN
;
A
#
# COMPACT_ATOMS: atom_id res chain seq x y z
N ARG A 1 10.11 11.29 33.43
CA ARG A 1 10.92 10.77 32.30
C ARG A 1 9.97 9.97 31.44
N PRO A 2 9.90 10.16 30.11
CA PRO A 2 9.12 9.25 29.28
C PRO A 2 9.69 7.84 29.48
N ASP A 3 8.83 6.88 29.78
CA ASP A 3 9.26 5.50 29.91
C ASP A 3 9.73 5.00 28.53
N PHE A 4 10.74 4.14 28.52
CA PHE A 4 11.25 3.53 27.28
C PHE A 4 10.12 2.94 26.41
N SER A 5 9.09 2.42 27.09
CA SER A 5 7.87 1.89 26.50
C SER A 5 7.07 2.92 25.68
N ASP A 6 7.04 4.19 26.11
CA ASP A 6 6.32 5.27 25.42
C ASP A 6 7.11 5.75 24.20
N SER A 7 8.43 5.86 24.33
CA SER A 7 9.31 6.17 23.20
C SER A 7 9.22 5.11 22.10
N LEU A 8 9.16 3.83 22.48
CA LEU A 8 8.98 2.73 21.53
C LEU A 8 7.64 2.83 20.80
N GLU A 9 6.55 3.10 21.52
CA GLU A 9 5.23 3.25 20.91
C GLU A 9 5.20 4.38 19.87
N ILE A 10 5.84 5.52 20.17
CA ILE A 10 5.98 6.63 19.23
C ILE A 10 6.78 6.21 18.00
N MET A 11 7.92 5.52 18.19
CA MET A 11 8.76 5.04 17.09
C MET A 11 8.00 4.06 16.19
N GLN A 12 7.27 3.10 16.76
CA GLN A 12 6.46 2.15 15.97
C GLN A 12 5.30 2.85 15.25
N SER A 13 4.66 3.84 15.88
CA SER A 13 3.58 4.62 15.28
C SER A 13 4.09 5.47 14.10
N LEU A 14 5.28 6.07 14.23
CA LEU A 14 5.95 6.78 13.14
C LEU A 14 6.34 5.82 12.01
N GLY A 15 6.88 4.64 12.34
CA GLY A 15 7.17 3.59 11.37
C GLY A 15 5.91 3.18 10.58
N ALA A 16 4.81 2.92 11.28
CA ALA A 16 3.53 2.63 10.67
C ALA A 16 3.04 3.75 9.73
N LEU A 17 3.19 5.01 10.12
CA LEU A 17 2.83 6.15 9.28
C LEU A 17 3.68 6.20 8.00
N VAL A 18 4.99 5.99 8.10
CA VAL A 18 5.89 5.93 6.94
C VAL A 18 5.45 4.84 5.97
N PHE A 19 5.19 3.62 6.48
CA PHE A 19 4.73 2.50 5.64
C PHE A 19 3.35 2.76 5.03
N ALA A 20 2.43 3.40 5.76
CA ALA A 20 1.14 3.82 5.22
C ALA A 20 1.30 4.80 4.04
N VAL A 21 2.19 5.79 4.16
CA VAL A 21 2.50 6.73 3.08
C VAL A 21 3.16 6.01 1.89
N LEU A 22 4.13 5.13 2.14
CA LEU A 22 4.81 4.35 1.10
C LEU A 22 3.84 3.44 0.32
N SER A 23 2.81 2.91 0.99
CA SER A 23 1.75 2.12 0.35
C SER A 23 0.98 2.90 -0.73
N ILE A 24 1.03 4.23 -0.70
CA ILE A 24 0.39 5.10 -1.70
C ILE A 24 1.42 5.54 -2.74
N VAL A 25 2.56 6.06 -2.29
CA VAL A 25 3.57 6.70 -3.14
C VAL A 25 4.23 5.69 -4.08
N VAL A 26 4.71 4.56 -3.55
CA VAL A 26 5.49 3.59 -4.33
C VAL A 26 4.65 2.97 -5.45
N PRO A 27 3.44 2.44 -5.21
CA PRO A 27 2.62 1.90 -6.29
C PRO A 27 2.27 2.95 -7.34
N LYS A 28 1.98 4.19 -6.92
CA LYS A 28 1.67 5.30 -7.84
C LYS A 28 2.85 5.62 -8.76
N LEU A 29 4.08 5.62 -8.24
CA LEU A 29 5.28 5.81 -9.05
C LEU A 29 5.50 4.65 -10.03
N MET A 30 5.28 3.41 -9.58
CA MET A 30 5.38 2.23 -10.45
C MET A 30 4.36 2.28 -11.58
N TRP A 31 3.11 2.68 -11.30
CA TRP A 31 2.09 2.89 -12.33
C TRP A 31 2.50 3.97 -13.31
N ARG A 32 3.01 5.11 -12.83
CA ARG A 32 3.40 6.22 -13.71
C ARG A 32 4.55 5.83 -14.64
N ASN A 33 5.51 5.07 -14.15
CA ASN A 33 6.64 4.59 -14.96
C ASN A 33 6.18 3.57 -16.00
N LYS A 34 5.33 2.61 -15.60
CA LYS A 34 4.78 1.61 -16.50
C LYS A 34 3.83 2.21 -17.54
N GLY A 35 3.00 3.18 -17.17
CA GLY A 35 2.12 3.89 -18.11
C GLY A 35 2.90 4.62 -19.21
N ARG A 36 4.05 5.21 -18.88
CA ARG A 36 4.95 5.83 -19.88
C ARG A 36 5.52 4.80 -20.87
N GLU A 37 5.97 3.65 -20.36
CA GLU A 37 6.46 2.56 -21.22
C GLU A 37 5.42 2.12 -22.26
N PHE A 38 4.13 2.07 -21.90
CA PHE A 38 3.05 1.72 -22.83
C PHE A 38 2.68 2.85 -23.79
N ARG A 39 2.76 4.11 -23.35
CA ARG A 39 2.44 5.27 -24.18
C ARG A 39 3.49 5.52 -25.27
N ASP A 40 4.75 5.23 -24.95
CA ASP A 40 5.89 5.44 -25.84
C ASP A 40 6.21 4.19 -26.69
N ALA A 41 5.40 3.13 -26.57
CA ALA A 41 5.57 1.90 -27.35
C ALA A 41 5.22 2.14 -28.84
N PRO A 42 6.13 1.85 -29.78
CA PRO A 42 5.88 2.03 -31.20
C PRO A 42 4.86 0.98 -31.66
N GLY A 43 3.62 1.40 -31.92
CA GLY A 43 2.59 0.49 -32.42
C GLY A 43 1.13 0.86 -32.12
N GLY A 44 0.85 1.83 -31.25
CA GLY A 44 -0.48 2.45 -31.10
C GLY A 44 -1.63 1.56 -30.61
N GLU A 45 -1.46 0.24 -30.53
CA GLU A 45 -2.49 -0.65 -30.00
C GLU A 45 -2.51 -0.63 -28.46
N PRO A 46 -3.68 -0.44 -27.84
CA PRO A 46 -3.80 -0.52 -26.39
C PRO A 46 -3.38 -1.91 -25.91
N PRO A 47 -2.55 -2.03 -24.86
CA PRO A 47 -2.08 -3.32 -24.39
C PRO A 47 -3.26 -4.23 -24.01
N ALA A 48 -3.17 -5.51 -24.34
CA ALA A 48 -4.20 -6.48 -24.00
C ALA A 48 -4.44 -6.54 -22.48
N LEU A 49 -5.67 -6.80 -22.04
CA LEU A 49 -6.07 -6.83 -20.63
C LEU A 49 -5.18 -7.77 -19.79
N ASN A 50 -4.76 -8.90 -20.35
CA ASN A 50 -3.85 -9.85 -19.70
C ASN A 50 -2.48 -9.23 -19.35
N VAL A 51 -1.98 -8.32 -20.19
CA VAL A 51 -0.72 -7.60 -19.95
C VAL A 51 -0.93 -6.51 -18.89
N LEU A 52 -2.06 -5.79 -18.94
CA LEU A 52 -2.41 -4.82 -17.90
C LEU A 52 -2.52 -5.46 -16.53
N ILE A 53 -3.14 -6.64 -16.42
CA ILE A 53 -3.32 -7.35 -15.15
C ILE A 53 -1.95 -7.66 -14.54
N GLY A 54 -1.00 -8.20 -15.32
CA GLY A 54 0.35 -8.49 -14.84
C GLY A 54 1.09 -7.24 -14.33
N VAL A 55 0.91 -6.11 -15.00
CA VAL A 55 1.51 -4.82 -14.61
C VAL A 55 0.81 -4.20 -13.41
N TYR A 56 -0.50 -4.38 -13.26
CA TYR A 56 -1.28 -3.86 -12.14
C TYR A 56 -1.03 -4.66 -10.86
N TYR A 57 -0.79 -5.97 -10.98
CA TYR A 57 -0.69 -6.86 -9.84
C TYR A 57 0.57 -6.61 -8.99
N VAL A 58 1.70 -6.27 -9.61
CA VAL A 58 2.96 -6.04 -8.88
C VAL A 58 2.89 -4.81 -7.95
N PRO A 59 2.50 -3.60 -8.41
CA PRO A 59 2.28 -2.45 -7.53
C PRO A 59 1.21 -2.72 -6.46
N TRP A 60 0.19 -3.53 -6.78
CA TRP A 60 -0.84 -3.93 -5.83
C TRP A 60 -0.28 -4.82 -4.72
N ILE A 61 0.50 -5.86 -5.04
CA ILE A 61 1.17 -6.71 -4.04
C ILE A 61 2.05 -5.85 -3.13
N ILE A 62 2.83 -4.93 -3.71
CA ILE A 62 3.73 -4.05 -2.96
C ILE A 62 2.94 -3.16 -1.99
N ARG A 63 1.80 -2.60 -2.44
CA ARG A 63 0.88 -1.89 -1.54
C ARG A 63 0.44 -2.75 -0.37
N MET A 64 0.03 -3.99 -0.64
CA MET A 64 -0.43 -4.92 0.39
C MET A 64 0.67 -5.29 1.37
N ALA A 65 1.91 -5.47 0.89
CA ALA A 65 3.07 -5.67 1.76
C ALA A 65 3.26 -4.48 2.72
N PHE A 66 3.20 -3.24 2.21
CA PHE A 66 3.31 -2.05 3.05
C PHE A 66 2.17 -1.92 4.08
N LEU A 67 0.92 -2.18 3.70
CA LEU A 67 -0.23 -2.14 4.62
C LEU A 67 -0.16 -3.25 5.68
N ASN A 68 0.31 -4.45 5.32
CA ASN A 68 0.60 -5.49 6.29
C ASN A 68 1.67 -5.05 7.31
N SER A 69 2.73 -4.35 6.87
CA SER A 69 3.71 -3.79 7.80
C SER A 69 3.10 -2.81 8.80
N VAL A 70 2.14 -1.96 8.39
CA VAL A 70 1.37 -1.09 9.31
C VAL A 70 0.70 -1.91 10.41
N THR A 71 0.10 -3.04 10.06
CA THR A 71 -0.57 -3.94 11.01
C THR A 71 0.45 -4.59 11.95
N ILE A 72 1.62 -5.00 11.44
CA ILE A 72 2.71 -5.58 12.23
C ILE A 72 3.20 -4.57 13.28
N PHE A 73 3.35 -3.29 12.93
CA PHE A 73 3.71 -2.25 13.91
C PHE A 73 2.70 -2.15 15.06
N GLY A 74 1.40 -2.17 14.73
CA GLY A 74 0.34 -2.22 15.73
C GLY A 74 0.37 -3.48 16.59
N PHE A 75 0.69 -4.62 16.00
CA PHE A 75 0.84 -5.89 16.71
C PHE A 75 2.01 -5.83 17.71
N VAL A 76 3.16 -5.30 17.31
CA VAL A 76 4.31 -5.10 18.19
C VAL A 76 3.92 -4.21 19.38
N ILE A 77 3.25 -3.08 19.14
CA ILE A 77 2.75 -2.20 20.21
C ILE A 77 1.80 -2.96 21.16
N SER A 78 0.87 -3.75 20.60
CA SER A 78 -0.12 -4.50 21.38
C SER A 78 0.53 -5.50 22.34
N ILE A 79 1.62 -6.15 21.90
CA ILE A 79 2.40 -7.09 22.71
C ILE A 79 3.18 -6.33 23.79
N THR A 80 3.95 -5.30 23.42
CA THR A 80 4.81 -4.59 24.39
C THR A 80 4.01 -3.88 25.48
N LYS A 81 2.80 -3.40 25.16
CA LYS A 81 1.92 -2.71 26.11
C LYS A 81 0.91 -3.67 26.78
N HIS A 82 0.96 -4.96 26.49
CA HIS A 82 0.00 -5.97 26.98
C HIS A 82 -1.48 -5.55 26.80
N SER A 83 -1.77 -4.85 25.71
CA SER A 83 -3.08 -4.26 25.45
C SER A 83 -3.52 -4.61 24.02
N PRO A 84 -4.23 -5.73 23.82
CA PRO A 84 -4.64 -6.21 22.51
C PRO A 84 -5.42 -5.16 21.69
N ALA A 85 -6.23 -4.34 22.36
CA ALA A 85 -7.02 -3.29 21.70
C ALA A 85 -6.17 -2.25 20.94
N ARG A 86 -4.87 -2.12 21.24
CA ARG A 86 -3.98 -1.16 20.57
C ARG A 86 -3.64 -1.54 19.13
N ILE A 87 -3.88 -2.79 18.71
CA ILE A 87 -3.71 -3.18 17.30
C ILE A 87 -4.80 -2.60 16.40
N ILE A 88 -6.01 -2.36 16.96
CA ILE A 88 -7.21 -1.99 16.21
C ILE A 88 -6.98 -0.80 15.26
N PRO A 89 -6.43 0.35 15.68
CA PRO A 89 -6.23 1.49 14.78
C PRO A 89 -5.33 1.15 13.58
N PHE A 90 -4.29 0.34 13.78
CA PHE A 90 -3.36 -0.06 12.72
C PHE A 90 -4.01 -1.06 11.76
N PHE A 91 -4.73 -2.03 12.30
CA PHE A 91 -5.48 -3.01 11.50
C PHE A 91 -6.58 -2.35 10.67
N VAL A 92 -7.35 -1.43 11.27
CA VAL A 92 -8.39 -0.68 10.57
C VAL A 92 -7.78 0.19 9.47
N ALA A 93 -6.70 0.91 9.75
CA ALA A 93 -6.00 1.72 8.74
C ALA A 93 -5.51 0.86 7.56
N SER A 94 -4.91 -0.29 7.87
CA SER A 94 -4.49 -1.27 6.86
C SER A 94 -5.69 -1.75 6.03
N MET A 95 -6.74 -2.24 6.68
CA MET A 95 -7.92 -2.81 6.02
C MET A 95 -8.68 -1.79 5.17
N ILE A 96 -8.78 -0.54 5.61
CA ILE A 96 -9.28 0.57 4.79
C ILE A 96 -8.40 0.71 3.55
N GLY A 97 -7.07 0.75 3.71
CA GLY A 97 -6.12 0.77 2.60
C GLY A 97 -6.33 -0.38 1.60
N TYR A 98 -6.62 -1.58 2.10
CA TYR A 98 -6.93 -2.76 1.29
C TYR A 98 -8.20 -2.54 0.45
N LEU A 99 -9.32 -2.20 1.10
CA LEU A 99 -10.63 -2.07 0.47
C LEU A 99 -10.64 -0.96 -0.57
N PHE A 100 -10.06 0.20 -0.25
CA PHE A 100 -10.01 1.33 -1.18
C PHE A 100 -9.14 1.07 -2.40
N ASN A 101 -8.24 0.09 -2.37
CA ASN A 101 -7.30 -0.20 -3.46
C ASN A 101 -7.41 -1.62 -3.98
N PHE A 102 -8.55 -2.27 -3.77
CA PHE A 102 -8.82 -3.58 -4.34
C PHE A 102 -8.72 -3.52 -5.88
N PRO A 103 -8.06 -4.51 -6.53
CA PRO A 103 -7.90 -4.52 -7.98
C PRO A 103 -9.23 -4.97 -8.58
N SER A 104 -10.02 -4.02 -9.07
CA SER A 104 -11.21 -4.32 -9.87
C SER A 104 -10.91 -4.13 -11.36
N GLU A 105 -11.58 -4.91 -12.22
CA GLU A 105 -11.45 -4.77 -13.68
C GLU A 105 -11.66 -3.32 -14.13
N ASP A 106 -12.68 -2.66 -13.59
CA ASP A 106 -13.00 -1.27 -13.92
C ASP A 106 -11.83 -0.35 -13.58
N ARG A 107 -11.22 -0.50 -12.40
CA ARG A 107 -10.06 0.31 -12.01
C ARG A 107 -8.86 0.05 -12.89
N ILE A 108 -8.61 -1.20 -13.27
CA ILE A 108 -7.49 -1.55 -14.16
C ILE A 108 -7.68 -0.86 -15.52
N LYS A 109 -8.89 -0.93 -16.09
CA LYS A 109 -9.24 -0.29 -17.37
C LYS A 109 -9.15 1.24 -17.27
N THR A 110 -9.74 1.86 -16.24
CA THR A 110 -9.71 3.32 -16.05
C THR A 110 -8.29 3.84 -15.79
N SER A 111 -7.44 3.08 -15.08
CA SER A 111 -6.07 3.50 -14.77
C SER A 111 -5.18 3.65 -16.01
N VAL A 112 -5.51 2.91 -17.08
CA VAL A 112 -4.78 2.93 -18.35
C VAL A 112 -5.39 3.91 -19.36
N MET A 113 -6.69 4.22 -19.26
CA MET A 113 -7.33 5.20 -20.13
C MET A 113 -7.16 6.66 -19.67
N ASN A 114 -6.95 6.92 -18.38
CA ASN A 114 -6.90 8.27 -17.80
C ASN A 114 -5.49 8.79 -17.45
N ASN A 115 -4.40 8.11 -17.84
CA ASN A 115 -3.01 8.58 -17.69
C ASN A 115 -2.31 8.65 -19.05
#